data_AF-A0A1Z9BQH1-F1
#
_entry.id   AF-A0A1Z9BQH1-F1
#
_cell.length_a   1.000
_cell.length_b   1.000
_cell.length_c   1.000
_cell.angle_alpha   90.00
_cell.angle_beta   90.00
_cell.angle_gamma   90.00
#
_symmetry.space_group_name_H-M   'P 1'
#
loop_
_entity.id
_entity.type
_entity.pdbx_description
1 polymer ?
#
loop_
_entity_poly.entity_id
_entity_poly.type
_entity_poly.pdbx_seq_one_letter_code
_entity_poly.pdbx_strand_id
1 'polypeptide(L)'
;MEKEVLHKRLAENDQTLKSLVLSVDNGTDNFFPATDHDYIKLGRLIGKNTQLISLSIEIPWDQIGIDNQNLSLKYLASGLKRNRSIKYISLHNITFLGK
;
A
#
# COMPACT_ATOMS: atom_id res chain seq x y z
N MET A 1 -0.27 -10.69 6.13
CA MET A 1 -1.27 -11.21 5.17
C MET A 1 -0.57 -11.67 3.90
N GLU A 2 -0.95 -12.83 3.35
CA GLU A 2 -0.37 -13.28 2.07
C GLU A 2 -0.72 -12.34 0.91
N LYS A 3 0.25 -12.09 0.04
CA LYS A 3 0.16 -11.17 -1.10
C LYS A 3 -1.04 -11.44 -2.01
N GLU A 4 -1.21 -12.68 -2.44
CA GLU A 4 -2.28 -13.02 -3.39
C GLU A 4 -3.66 -12.96 -2.72
N VAL A 5 -3.75 -13.26 -1.42
CA VAL A 5 -4.97 -13.08 -0.63
C VAL A 5 -5.35 -11.60 -0.58
N LEU A 6 -4.42 -10.71 -0.24
CA LEU A 6 -4.70 -9.26 -0.23
C LEU A 6 -5.14 -8.76 -1.61
N HIS A 7 -4.39 -9.12 -2.66
CA HIS A 7 -4.69 -8.67 -4.02
C HIS A 7 -6.08 -9.11 -4.47
N LYS A 8 -6.45 -10.36 -4.18
CA LYS A 8 -7.78 -10.89 -4.45
C LYS A 8 -8.85 -10.10 -3.69
N ARG A 9 -8.69 -9.92 -2.38
CA ARG A 9 -9.66 -9.17 -1.54
C ARG A 9 -9.83 -7.72 -2.02
N LEU A 10 -8.75 -7.05 -2.40
CA LEU A 10 -8.82 -5.70 -2.97
C LEU A 10 -9.52 -5.68 -4.33
N ALA A 11 -9.24 -6.64 -5.21
CA ALA A 11 -9.85 -6.74 -6.53
C ALA A 11 -11.36 -7.04 -6.47
N GLU A 12 -11.76 -7.89 -5.53
CA GLU A 12 -13.15 -8.32 -5.33
C GLU A 12 -13.98 -7.32 -4.52
N ASN A 13 -13.39 -6.20 -4.07
CA ASN A 13 -14.05 -5.25 -3.16
C ASN A 13 -14.63 -5.97 -1.94
N ASP A 14 -13.80 -6.78 -1.28
CA ASP A 14 -14.17 -7.49 -0.06
C ASP A 14 -14.74 -6.51 0.97
N GLN A 15 -15.99 -6.74 1.39
CA GLN A 15 -16.71 -5.90 2.33
C GLN A 15 -16.07 -5.85 3.72
N THR A 16 -15.30 -6.88 4.07
CA THR A 16 -14.62 -7.01 5.37
C THR A 16 -13.25 -6.32 5.39
N LEU A 17 -12.65 -6.06 4.22
CA LEU A 17 -11.36 -5.38 4.12
C LEU A 17 -11.54 -3.85 4.20
N LYS A 18 -11.82 -3.34 5.40
CA LYS A 18 -11.98 -1.90 5.65
C LYS A 18 -10.68 -1.16 5.93
N SER A 19 -9.64 -1.87 6.35
CA SER A 19 -8.33 -1.29 6.69
C SER A 19 -7.21 -2.08 6.03
N LEU A 20 -6.15 -1.37 5.64
CA LEU A 20 -4.92 -1.94 5.11
C LEU A 20 -3.73 -1.29 5.81
N VAL A 21 -2.81 -2.12 6.30
CA VAL A 21 -1.53 -1.70 6.85
C VAL A 21 -0.42 -2.15 5.90
N LEU A 22 0.32 -1.19 5.36
CA LEU A 22 1.54 -1.43 4.59
C LEU A 22 2.73 -1.35 5.54
N SER A 23 3.33 -2.47 5.89
CA SER A 23 4.45 -2.54 6.84
C SER A 23 5.37 -3.69 6.48
N VAL A 24 6.66 -3.56 6.80
CA VAL A 24 7.66 -4.64 6.67
C VAL A 24 7.53 -5.67 7.78
N ASP A 25 6.85 -5.32 8.87
CA ASP A 25 6.68 -6.22 9.99
C ASP A 25 5.69 -7.35 9.64
N ASN A 26 6.03 -8.57 10.02
CA ASN A 26 5.30 -9.80 9.68
C ASN A 26 4.04 -10.03 10.53
N GLY A 27 3.40 -8.96 10.97
CA GLY A 27 2.07 -9.02 11.57
C GLY A 27 1.09 -9.73 10.63
N THR A 28 0.16 -10.50 11.19
CA THR A 28 -0.80 -11.32 10.43
C THR A 28 -1.62 -10.51 9.41
N ASP A 29 -1.84 -9.22 9.66
CA ASP A 29 -2.64 -8.33 8.80
C ASP A 29 -1.82 -7.31 7.99
N ASN A 30 -0.50 -7.32 8.13
CA ASN A 30 0.38 -6.39 7.41
C ASN A 30 0.67 -6.90 5.99
N PHE A 31 0.93 -5.97 5.07
CA PHE A 31 1.40 -6.28 3.73
C PHE A 31 2.64 -5.48 3.37
N PHE A 32 3.68 -6.18 2.94
CA PHE A 32 4.89 -5.57 2.41
C PHE A 32 4.99 -5.79 0.89
N PRO A 33 5.01 -4.73 0.07
CA PRO A 33 5.28 -4.85 -1.36
C PRO A 33 6.80 -5.02 -1.58
N ALA A 34 7.22 -6.21 -2.02
CA ALA A 34 8.64 -6.56 -2.14
C ALA A 34 9.27 -6.21 -3.49
N THR A 35 8.45 -5.94 -4.51
CA THR A 35 8.91 -5.67 -5.88
C THR A 35 8.20 -4.46 -6.48
N ASP A 36 8.80 -3.83 -7.48
CA ASP A 36 8.17 -2.75 -8.25
C ASP A 36 6.80 -3.15 -8.82
N HIS A 37 6.69 -4.41 -9.26
CA HIS A 37 5.43 -4.95 -9.77
C HIS A 37 4.33 -4.96 -8.69
N ASP A 38 4.71 -5.17 -7.42
CA ASP A 38 3.78 -5.17 -6.30
C ASP A 38 3.27 -3.78 -6.00
N TYR A 39 4.15 -2.76 -6.02
CA TYR A 39 3.72 -1.37 -5.89
C TYR A 39 2.80 -0.93 -7.03
N ILE A 40 3.09 -1.34 -8.27
CA ILE A 40 2.24 -1.08 -9.44
C ILE A 40 0.85 -1.70 -9.24
N LYS A 41 0.81 -2.99 -8.90
CA LYS A 41 -0.43 -3.75 -8.74
C LYS A 41 -1.24 -3.21 -7.56
N LEU A 42 -0.58 -2.98 -6.42
CA LEU A 42 -1.18 -2.40 -5.23
C LEU A 42 -1.80 -1.03 -5.51
N GLY A 43 -1.04 -0.10 -6.11
CA GLY A 43 -1.57 1.22 -6.45
C GLY A 43 -2.80 1.15 -7.37
N ARG A 44 -2.78 0.26 -8.37
CA ARG A 44 -3.94 0.03 -9.25
C ARG A 44 -5.16 -0.51 -8.50
N LEU A 45 -4.94 -1.46 -7.59
CA LEU A 45 -6.00 -2.10 -6.81
C LEU A 45 -6.60 -1.15 -5.79
N ILE A 46 -5.76 -0.45 -5.01
CA ILE A 46 -6.19 0.63 -4.11
C ILE A 46 -7.01 1.66 -4.88
N GLY A 47 -6.54 2.11 -6.04
CA GLY A 47 -7.26 3.13 -6.82
C GLY A 47 -8.62 2.70 -7.36
N LYS A 48 -8.92 1.40 -7.45
CA LYS A 48 -10.22 0.87 -7.87
C LYS A 48 -11.11 0.41 -6.71
N ASN A 49 -10.52 0.20 -5.54
CA ASN A 49 -11.23 -0.39 -4.41
C ASN A 49 -12.22 0.62 -3.80
N THR A 50 -13.45 0.20 -3.53
CA THR A 50 -14.54 1.03 -3.01
C THR A 50 -14.87 0.73 -1.55
N GLN A 51 -14.21 -0.25 -0.93
CA GLN A 51 -14.49 -0.71 0.44
C GLN A 51 -13.44 -0.32 1.46
N LEU A 52 -12.22 -0.06 1.03
CA LEU A 52 -11.09 0.31 1.87
C LEU A 52 -11.29 1.74 2.41
N ILE A 53 -11.37 1.89 3.73
CA ILE A 53 -11.66 3.16 4.41
C ILE A 53 -10.39 3.77 5.00
N SER A 54 -9.48 2.92 5.50
CA SER A 54 -8.23 3.35 6.13
C SER A 54 -7.01 2.70 5.49
N LEU A 55 -5.96 3.51 5.29
CA LEU A 55 -4.65 3.05 4.86
C LEU A 55 -3.60 3.55 5.86
N SER A 56 -2.89 2.62 6.49
CA SER A 56 -1.69 2.92 7.28
C SER A 56 -0.45 2.55 6.48
N ILE A 57 0.55 3.43 6.44
CA ILE A 57 1.82 3.19 5.76
C ILE A 57 2.94 3.32 6.78
N GLU A 58 3.69 2.24 6.95
CA GLU A 58 4.81 2.06 7.86
C GLU A 58 5.95 1.32 7.14
N ILE A 59 6.42 1.93 6.05
CA ILE A 59 7.52 1.39 5.25
C ILE A 59 8.78 2.21 5.56
N PRO A 60 9.89 1.58 6.01
CA PRO A 60 11.20 2.19 6.12
C PRO A 60 11.78 2.35 4.71
N TRP A 61 11.46 3.47 4.07
CA TRP A 61 11.86 3.73 2.69
C TRP A 61 13.38 3.89 2.52
N ASP A 62 14.10 4.14 3.61
CA ASP A 62 15.55 4.16 3.68
C ASP A 62 16.21 2.80 3.46
N GLN A 63 15.48 1.70 3.66
CA GLN A 63 15.94 0.34 3.34
C GLN A 63 15.68 -0.04 1.87
N ILE A 64 14.95 0.79 1.14
CA ILE A 64 14.62 0.59 -0.27
C ILE A 64 15.52 1.51 -1.10
N GLY A 65 16.15 0.98 -2.15
CA GLY A 65 16.98 1.81 -3.04
C GLY A 65 16.19 3.01 -3.61
N ILE A 66 16.86 4.15 -3.80
CA ILE A 66 16.20 5.43 -4.11
C ILE A 66 15.29 5.40 -5.36
N ASP A 67 15.66 4.60 -6.37
CA ASP A 67 14.84 4.41 -7.58
C ASP A 67 13.54 3.66 -7.26
N ASN A 68 13.63 2.59 -6.48
CA ASN A 68 12.48 1.79 -6.05
C ASN A 68 11.59 2.60 -5.10
N GLN A 69 12.17 3.43 -4.22
CA GLN A 69 11.43 4.36 -3.37
C GLN A 69 10.58 5.32 -4.21
N ASN A 70 11.18 6.01 -5.19
CA ASN A 70 10.48 6.98 -6.03
C ASN A 70 9.36 6.31 -6.84
N LEU A 71 9.64 5.13 -7.40
CA LEU A 71 8.68 4.37 -8.17
C LEU A 71 7.49 3.93 -7.32
N SER A 72 7.77 3.40 -6.13
CA SER A 72 6.76 2.96 -5.15
C SER A 72 5.83 4.08 -4.74
N LEU A 73 6.39 5.23 -4.37
CA LEU A 73 5.63 6.43 -3.99
C LEU A 73 4.76 6.93 -5.15
N LYS A 74 5.29 6.95 -6.37
CA LYS A 74 4.54 7.34 -7.57
C LYS A 74 3.30 6.46 -7.78
N TYR A 75 3.41 5.15 -7.62
CA TYR A 75 2.27 4.25 -7.82
C TYR A 75 1.27 4.27 -6.67
N LEU A 76 1.73 4.35 -5.42
CA LEU A 76 0.86 4.55 -4.27
C LEU A 76 0.08 5.87 -4.39
N ALA A 77 0.76 6.98 -4.69
CA ALA A 77 0.13 8.28 -4.89
C ALA A 77 -0.88 8.26 -6.05
N SER A 78 -0.55 7.60 -7.17
CA SER A 78 -1.46 7.44 -8.31
C SER A 78 -2.72 6.64 -7.94
N GLY A 79 -2.57 5.57 -7.17
CA GLY A 79 -3.68 4.80 -6.63
C GLY A 79 -4.57 5.63 -5.72
N LEU A 80 -3.97 6.28 -4.73
CA LEU A 80 -4.67 7.15 -3.77
C LEU A 80 -5.42 8.29 -4.46
N LYS A 81 -4.83 8.93 -5.47
CA LYS A 81 -5.48 9.98 -6.27
C LYS A 81 -6.79 9.50 -6.92
N ARG A 82 -6.86 8.22 -7.30
CA ARG A 82 -8.03 7.61 -7.95
C ARG A 82 -9.03 7.02 -6.97
N ASN A 83 -8.58 6.61 -5.79
CA ASN A 83 -9.43 6.06 -4.76
C ASN A 83 -10.46 7.11 -4.27
N ARG A 84 -11.67 6.65 -3.92
CA ARG A 84 -12.78 7.49 -3.45
C ARG A 84 -13.39 7.01 -2.13
N SER A 85 -12.89 5.92 -1.58
CA SER A 85 -13.40 5.25 -0.38
C SER A 85 -12.55 5.52 0.85
N ILE A 86 -11.24 5.68 0.68
CA ILE A 86 -10.29 5.98 1.75
C ILE A 86 -10.58 7.36 2.30
N LYS A 87 -10.76 7.42 3.62
CA LYS A 87 -11.00 8.64 4.40
C LYS A 87 -9.86 8.95 5.35
N TYR A 88 -9.10 7.92 5.74
CA TYR A 88 -8.02 8.02 6.70
C TYR A 88 -6.74 7.48 6.11
N ILE A 89 -5.70 8.31 6.13
CA ILE A 89 -4.34 7.91 5.77
C ILE A 89 -3.46 8.24 6.97
N SER A 90 -2.74 7.25 7.48
CA SER A 90 -1.75 7.43 8.53
C SER A 90 -0.37 7.03 8.03
N LEU A 91 0.62 7.82 8.40
CA LEU A 91 2.02 7.64 8.05
C LEU A 91 2.80 7.45 9.34
N HIS A 92 3.49 6.33 9.47
CA HIS A 92 4.25 5.95 10.66
C HIS A 92 5.68 5.61 10.25
N ASN A 93 6.66 5.99 11.08
CA ASN A 93 8.06 5.59 10.92
C ASN A 93 8.59 5.80 9.49
N ILE A 94 8.23 6.94 8.87
CA ILE A 94 8.60 7.27 7.50
C ILE A 94 9.94 8.00 7.48
N THR A 95 10.98 7.31 7.02
CA THR A 95 12.28 7.90 6.68
C THR A 95 12.51 7.76 5.18
N PHE A 96 12.81 8.85 4.50
CA PHE A 96 13.13 8.85 3.07
C PHE A 96 14.64 9.03 2.86
N LEU A 97 15.20 8.40 1.82
CA LEU A 97 16.55 8.76 1.39
C LEU A 97 16.52 10.19 0.81
N GLY A 98 17.33 11.07 1.39
CA GLY A 98 17.65 12.36 0.79
C GLY A 98 18.55 12.18 -0.43
N LYS A 99 18.47 13.12 -1.37
CA LYS A 99 19.50 13.28 -2.40
C LYS A 99 20.72 13.97 -1.81
#